data_AF-A0A847JA31-F1
#
_entry.id   AF-A0A847JA31-F1
#
_cell.length_a   1.000
_cell.length_b   1.000
_cell.length_c   1.000
_cell.angle_alpha   90.00
_cell.angle_beta   90.00
_cell.angle_gamma   90.00
#
_symmetry.space_group_name_H-M   'P 1'
#
loop_
_entity.id
_entity.type
_entity.pdbx_description
1 polymer ?
#
loop_
_entity_poly.entity_id
_entity_poly.type
_entity_poly.pdbx_seq_one_letter_code
_entity_poly.pdbx_strand_id
1 'polypeptide(L)'
;MNESPNPKKLTFRRFENGKNMWEWDDLQEKIFTADKSHKCPTYIHRAPPCQASCPSGHDIRGWLAIARGQDKSPNGEPWQQYAFERMVEANPFPSVMGRVCPAPCEDGCNRNEVDDFVGINAVEQYVGDWAIDNGLTLPTPEAETGKTVAVIGGGPAGLAAAAFVRRKGHAVTLFEAHDRLGGMMRFGIPGY
;
A
#
# COMPACT_ATOMS: atom_id res chain seq x y z
N MET A 1 -37.02 -46.29 47.92
CA MET A 1 -36.24 -45.49 48.86
C MET A 1 -35.87 -44.22 48.13
N ASN A 2 -36.38 -43.09 48.61
CA ASN A 2 -36.28 -41.78 47.97
C ASN A 2 -34.87 -41.22 48.12
N GLU A 3 -34.15 -41.02 47.02
CA GLU A 3 -32.97 -40.16 47.01
C GLU A 3 -33.41 -38.72 46.74
N SER A 4 -33.27 -37.87 47.76
CA SER A 4 -33.45 -36.42 47.64
C SER A 4 -32.45 -35.84 46.63
N PRO A 5 -32.85 -34.88 45.77
CA PRO A 5 -31.92 -34.26 44.84
C PRO A 5 -30.86 -33.47 45.61
N ASN A 6 -29.59 -33.80 45.34
CA ASN A 6 -28.41 -33.11 45.84
C ASN A 6 -28.59 -31.58 45.74
N PRO A 7 -28.46 -30.80 46.83
CA PRO A 7 -28.68 -29.36 46.77
C PRO A 7 -27.60 -28.74 45.89
N LYS A 8 -27.98 -28.25 44.71
CA LYS A 8 -27.12 -27.41 43.87
C LYS A 8 -26.55 -26.30 44.76
N LYS A 9 -25.23 -26.27 44.95
CA LYS A 9 -24.53 -25.15 45.60
C LYS A 9 -24.76 -23.90 44.76
N LEU A 10 -25.70 -23.05 45.17
CA LEU A 10 -26.16 -21.87 44.44
C LEU A 10 -25.22 -20.65 44.53
N THR A 11 -23.97 -20.85 44.94
CA THR A 11 -22.98 -19.77 44.95
C THR A 11 -21.64 -20.33 44.50
N PHE A 12 -21.23 -19.95 43.28
CA PHE A 12 -19.82 -20.00 42.90
C PHE A 12 -19.07 -19.04 43.83
N ARG A 13 -18.51 -19.57 44.91
CA ARG A 13 -17.58 -18.81 45.76
C ARG A 13 -16.28 -18.66 44.98
N ARG A 14 -15.87 -17.40 44.76
CA ARG A 14 -14.62 -17.08 44.06
C ARG A 14 -13.37 -17.49 44.87
N PHE A 15 -13.48 -17.57 46.20
CA PHE A 15 -12.39 -17.96 47.10
C PHE A 15 -12.90 -18.88 48.23
N GLU A 16 -12.03 -19.76 48.72
CA GLU A 16 -12.24 -20.58 49.91
C GLU A 16 -12.12 -19.74 51.19
N ASN A 17 -12.66 -20.22 52.32
CA ASN A 17 -12.55 -19.49 53.60
C ASN A 17 -11.08 -19.34 53.99
N GLY A 18 -10.67 -18.09 54.27
CA GLY A 18 -9.29 -17.75 54.61
C GLY A 18 -8.49 -17.20 53.43
N LYS A 19 -8.90 -17.49 52.19
CA LYS A 19 -8.24 -16.97 51.00
C LYS A 19 -8.89 -15.67 50.53
N ASN A 20 -8.06 -14.70 50.16
CA ASN A 20 -8.53 -13.41 49.69
C ASN A 20 -7.92 -13.07 48.31
N MET A 21 -8.38 -11.98 47.71
CA MET A 21 -7.93 -11.53 46.38
C MET A 21 -6.42 -11.23 46.32
N TRP A 22 -5.76 -11.07 47.47
CA TRP A 22 -4.34 -10.74 47.59
C TRP A 22 -3.45 -11.98 47.77
N GLU A 23 -4.04 -13.17 47.98
CA GLU A 23 -3.36 -14.48 47.91
C GLU A 23 -3.36 -15.06 46.49
N TRP A 24 -3.40 -14.19 45.48
CA TRP A 24 -3.09 -14.65 44.14
C TRP A 24 -1.63 -15.08 44.12
N ASP A 25 -1.40 -16.40 44.07
CA ASP A 25 -0.14 -16.96 43.61
C ASP A 25 0.32 -16.13 42.42
N ASP A 26 1.50 -15.55 42.61
CA ASP A 26 2.18 -14.58 41.78
C ASP A 26 1.53 -14.40 40.40
N LEU A 27 0.85 -13.27 40.21
CA LEU A 27 0.30 -12.90 38.89
C LEU A 27 1.41 -12.95 37.83
N GLN A 28 2.68 -12.78 38.18
CA GLN A 28 3.78 -13.02 37.26
C GLN A 28 3.91 -14.48 36.83
N GLU A 29 3.77 -15.48 37.71
CA GLU A 29 3.80 -16.89 37.27
C GLU A 29 2.66 -17.23 36.31
N LYS A 30 1.49 -16.61 36.49
CA LYS A 30 0.31 -16.86 35.65
C LYS A 30 0.28 -16.04 34.34
N ILE A 31 0.93 -14.88 34.30
CA ILE A 31 0.92 -13.95 33.14
C ILE A 31 2.25 -13.97 32.39
N PHE A 32 3.37 -14.08 33.09
CA PHE A 32 4.73 -13.96 32.58
C PHE A 32 5.51 -15.27 32.74
N THR A 33 5.12 -16.30 31.97
CA THR A 33 6.07 -17.36 31.56
C THR A 33 6.98 -16.76 30.50
N ALA A 34 7.99 -15.99 30.96
CA ALA A 34 8.75 -15.03 30.16
C ALA A 34 9.54 -15.62 28.96
N ASP A 35 9.63 -16.94 28.85
CA ASP A 35 10.43 -17.65 27.85
C ASP A 35 9.61 -18.43 26.82
N LYS A 36 8.31 -18.68 27.04
CA LYS A 36 7.51 -19.57 26.17
C LYS A 36 6.10 -19.04 25.93
N SER A 37 5.83 -18.62 24.69
CA SER A 37 4.48 -18.36 24.20
C SER A 37 3.91 -19.62 23.53
N HIS A 38 2.70 -20.04 23.90
CA HIS A 38 1.94 -21.07 23.17
C HIS A 38 1.49 -20.59 21.77
N LYS A 39 1.63 -19.29 21.50
CA LYS A 39 1.43 -18.70 20.18
C LYS A 39 2.78 -18.59 19.49
N CYS A 40 2.96 -19.31 18.39
CA CYS A 40 4.06 -19.09 17.47
C CYS A 40 3.89 -17.71 16.82
N PRO A 41 4.88 -16.80 16.88
CA PRO A 41 4.82 -15.54 16.14
C PRO A 41 4.72 -15.85 14.65
N THR A 42 3.56 -15.62 14.06
CA THR A 42 3.39 -15.67 12.61
C THR A 42 3.69 -14.29 12.05
N TYR A 43 4.64 -14.19 11.12
CA TYR A 43 4.86 -12.95 10.40
C TYR A 43 3.65 -12.68 9.51
N ILE A 44 2.88 -11.65 9.83
CA ILE A 44 1.76 -11.19 9.01
C ILE A 44 2.30 -10.06 8.16
N HIS A 45 2.44 -10.29 6.85
CA HIS A 45 2.70 -9.21 5.90
C HIS A 45 1.48 -8.28 5.90
N ARG A 46 1.64 -7.09 6.47
CA ARG A 46 0.64 -6.02 6.41
C ARG A 46 1.18 -4.92 5.53
N ALA A 47 0.33 -4.42 4.63
CA ALA A 47 0.65 -3.23 3.87
C ALA A 47 0.81 -2.04 4.86
N PRO A 48 1.82 -1.18 4.67
CA PRO A 48 1.94 0.03 5.45
C PRO A 48 0.70 0.92 5.24
N PRO A 49 0.23 1.66 6.25
CA PRO A 49 -1.04 2.41 6.18
C PRO A 49 -1.16 3.36 4.98
N CYS A 50 -0.08 4.02 4.58
CA CYS A 50 -0.05 4.87 3.39
C CYS A 50 -0.32 4.07 2.10
N GLN A 51 0.27 2.87 1.95
CA GLN A 51 0.03 1.99 0.80
C GLN A 51 -1.36 1.37 0.86
N ALA A 52 -1.84 0.98 2.05
CA ALA A 52 -3.18 0.45 2.23
C ALA A 52 -4.28 1.46 1.87
N SER A 53 -4.00 2.75 2.08
CA SER A 53 -4.92 3.85 1.76
C SER A 53 -4.81 4.31 0.30
N CYS A 54 -3.76 3.91 -0.42
CA CYS A 54 -3.53 4.28 -1.80
C CYS A 54 -4.38 3.39 -2.75
N PRO A 55 -5.35 3.94 -3.51
CA PRO A 55 -6.21 3.14 -4.37
C PRO A 55 -5.48 2.46 -5.54
N SER A 56 -4.35 3.02 -6.00
CA SER A 56 -3.50 2.41 -7.02
C SER A 56 -2.56 1.33 -6.47
N GLY A 57 -2.42 1.23 -5.14
CA GLY A 57 -1.58 0.21 -4.50
C GLY A 57 -0.07 0.49 -4.58
N HIS A 58 0.36 1.75 -4.62
CA HIS A 58 1.78 2.12 -4.69
C HIS A 58 2.62 1.53 -3.55
N ASP A 59 3.84 1.10 -3.86
CA ASP A 59 4.87 0.80 -2.85
C ASP A 59 5.48 2.11 -2.29
N ILE A 60 4.65 2.88 -1.57
CA ILE A 60 5.00 4.21 -1.03
C ILE A 60 6.23 4.15 -0.15
N ARG A 61 6.29 3.13 0.69
CA ARG A 61 7.41 2.92 1.60
C ARG A 61 8.69 2.56 0.88
N GLY A 62 8.62 1.80 -0.21
CA GLY A 62 9.78 1.47 -1.04
C GLY A 62 10.37 2.68 -1.74
N TRP A 63 9.57 3.43 -2.51
CA TRP A 63 10.13 4.58 -3.23
C TRP A 63 10.51 5.76 -2.31
N LEU A 64 9.90 5.90 -1.13
CA LEU A 64 10.40 6.83 -0.10
C LEU A 64 11.73 6.37 0.49
N ALA A 65 11.95 5.07 0.66
CA ALA A 65 13.25 4.55 1.11
C ALA A 65 14.35 4.83 0.08
N ILE A 66 14.01 4.76 -1.21
CA ILE A 66 14.91 5.17 -2.31
C ILE A 66 15.24 6.66 -2.22
N ALA A 67 14.22 7.52 -2.10
CA ALA A 67 14.41 8.97 -1.94
C ALA A 67 15.27 9.35 -0.71
N ARG A 68 15.20 8.54 0.35
CA ARG A 68 16.00 8.71 1.57
C ARG A 68 17.40 8.09 1.48
N GLY A 69 17.75 7.44 0.38
CA GLY A 69 19.03 6.76 0.19
C GLY A 69 19.21 5.48 1.02
N GLN A 70 18.12 4.93 1.55
CA GLN A 70 18.11 3.67 2.30
C GLN A 70 18.11 2.46 1.36
N ASP A 71 17.33 2.55 0.28
CA ASP A 71 17.35 1.61 -0.84
C ASP A 71 18.08 2.27 -2.01
N LYS A 72 19.06 1.60 -2.60
CA LYS A 72 19.93 2.16 -3.64
C LYS A 72 19.82 1.29 -4.88
N SER A 73 19.85 1.94 -6.04
CA SER A 73 19.78 1.22 -7.30
C SER A 73 20.93 0.22 -7.44
N PRO A 74 20.66 -1.04 -7.83
CA PRO A 74 21.71 -2.05 -7.96
C PRO A 74 22.72 -1.75 -9.07
N ASN A 75 22.32 -1.05 -10.15
CA ASN A 75 23.21 -0.74 -11.27
C ASN A 75 23.74 0.71 -11.26
N GLY A 76 23.49 1.46 -10.18
CA GLY A 76 24.04 2.81 -9.99
C GLY A 76 23.28 3.94 -10.69
N GLU A 77 22.06 3.70 -11.16
CA GLU A 77 21.16 4.72 -11.70
C GLU A 77 20.86 5.82 -10.66
N PRO A 78 20.54 7.06 -11.09
CA PRO A 78 20.03 8.10 -10.20
C PRO A 78 18.83 7.59 -9.40
N TRP A 79 18.74 7.98 -8.13
CA TRP A 79 17.68 7.51 -7.25
C TRP A 79 16.29 7.86 -7.78
N GLN A 80 16.15 8.98 -8.52
CA GLN A 80 14.89 9.40 -9.15
C GLN A 80 14.43 8.40 -10.20
N GLN A 81 15.35 7.89 -11.03
CA GLN A 81 15.03 6.87 -12.02
C GLN A 81 14.57 5.58 -11.34
N TYR A 82 15.33 5.13 -10.33
CA TYR A 82 14.97 3.91 -9.59
C TYR A 82 13.64 4.04 -8.84
N ALA A 83 13.35 5.22 -8.27
CA ALA A 83 12.06 5.52 -7.66
C ALA A 83 10.93 5.56 -8.70
N PHE A 84 11.16 6.16 -9.87
CA PHE A 84 10.19 6.20 -10.97
C PHE A 84 9.85 4.79 -11.45
N GLU A 85 10.85 3.95 -11.69
CA GLU A 85 10.67 2.54 -12.10
C GLU A 85 9.80 1.78 -11.09
N ARG A 86 9.99 2.01 -9.79
CA ARG A 86 9.15 1.43 -8.74
C ARG A 86 7.73 2.00 -8.74
N MET A 87 7.55 3.31 -8.93
CA MET A 87 6.23 3.95 -8.98
C MET A 87 5.37 3.43 -10.14
N VAL A 88 5.97 3.31 -11.34
CA VAL A 88 5.26 2.88 -12.56
C VAL A 88 4.90 1.39 -12.58
N GLU A 89 5.29 0.63 -11.56
CA GLU A 89 4.75 -0.71 -11.32
C GLU A 89 3.26 -0.69 -11.00
N ALA A 90 2.80 0.34 -10.29
CA ALA A 90 1.42 0.46 -9.86
C ALA A 90 0.65 1.51 -10.65
N ASN A 91 1.30 2.60 -11.10
CA ASN A 91 0.63 3.66 -11.85
C ASN A 91 1.55 4.34 -12.87
N PRO A 92 1.18 4.39 -14.16
CA PRO A 92 2.04 4.97 -15.20
C PRO A 92 2.06 6.51 -15.22
N PHE A 93 1.36 7.22 -14.32
CA PHE A 93 1.23 8.69 -14.37
C PHE A 93 1.68 9.42 -13.08
N PRO A 94 2.90 9.20 -12.55
CA PRO A 94 3.34 9.85 -11.31
C PRO A 94 3.28 11.39 -11.37
N SER A 95 3.67 12.01 -12.50
CA SER A 95 3.61 13.47 -12.68
C SER A 95 2.18 14.03 -12.61
N VAL A 96 1.18 13.30 -13.12
CA VAL A 96 -0.22 13.73 -13.04
C VAL A 96 -0.79 13.48 -11.65
N MET A 97 -0.54 12.30 -11.09
CA MET A 97 -1.07 11.90 -9.77
C MET A 97 -0.50 12.75 -8.65
N GLY A 98 0.78 13.12 -8.73
CA GLY A 98 1.40 14.10 -7.86
C GLY A 98 0.79 15.51 -7.92
N ARG A 99 -0.19 15.77 -8.80
CA ARG A 99 -0.90 17.06 -8.89
C ARG A 99 -2.38 16.97 -8.55
N VAL A 100 -3.04 15.92 -9.04
CA VAL A 100 -4.52 15.84 -9.02
C VAL A 100 -5.05 14.85 -8.01
N CYS A 101 -4.21 13.98 -7.46
CA CYS A 101 -4.63 13.01 -6.46
C CYS A 101 -5.04 13.74 -5.17
N PRO A 102 -6.16 13.37 -4.52
CA PRO A 102 -6.53 13.90 -3.20
C PRO A 102 -5.65 13.34 -2.06
N ALA A 103 -4.60 12.59 -2.39
CA ALA A 103 -3.60 12.04 -1.47
C ALA A 103 -4.17 11.28 -0.24
N PRO A 104 -5.07 10.28 -0.41
CA PRO A 104 -5.57 9.49 0.72
C PRO A 104 -4.46 8.69 1.44
N CYS A 105 -3.32 8.50 0.78
CA CYS A 105 -2.11 7.95 1.37
C CYS A 105 -1.49 8.83 2.46
N GLU A 106 -1.71 10.14 2.41
CA GLU A 106 -1.31 11.12 3.42
C GLU A 106 -2.28 11.11 4.60
N ASP A 107 -3.59 11.02 4.35
CA ASP A 107 -4.62 10.83 5.40
C ASP A 107 -4.39 9.55 6.22
N GLY A 108 -4.00 8.46 5.55
CA GLY A 108 -3.69 7.18 6.18
C GLY A 108 -2.30 7.12 6.83
N CYS A 109 -1.52 8.20 6.87
CA CYS A 109 -0.16 8.18 7.38
C CYS A 109 -0.10 8.04 8.91
N ASN A 110 0.67 7.09 9.43
CA ASN A 110 0.91 6.95 10.87
C ASN A 110 1.49 8.21 11.53
N ARG A 111 2.11 9.10 10.74
CA ARG A 111 2.75 10.31 11.23
C ARG A 111 1.74 11.39 11.65
N ASN A 112 0.49 11.27 11.20
CA ASN A 112 -0.64 12.10 11.64
C ASN A 112 -0.88 12.03 13.16
N GLU A 113 -0.43 10.96 13.82
CA GLU A 113 -0.52 10.78 15.27
C GLU A 113 0.65 11.44 16.04
N VAL A 114 1.63 12.01 15.34
CA VAL A 114 2.85 12.58 15.94
C VAL A 114 2.97 14.06 15.60
N ASP A 115 2.99 14.40 14.33
CA ASP A 115 3.01 15.79 13.86
C ASP A 115 2.13 15.94 12.61
N ASP A 116 2.66 15.62 11.44
CA ASP A 116 1.99 15.79 10.15
C ASP A 116 2.34 14.64 9.20
N PHE A 117 1.64 14.52 8.09
CA PHE A 117 1.93 13.49 7.09
C PHE A 117 3.27 13.72 6.39
N VAL A 118 3.78 12.64 5.80
CA VAL A 118 4.87 12.76 4.82
C VAL A 118 4.26 13.29 3.52
N GLY A 119 4.83 14.34 2.92
CA GLY A 119 4.43 14.87 1.61
C GLY A 119 4.70 13.90 0.46
N ILE A 120 3.97 12.78 0.46
CA ILE A 120 4.02 11.66 -0.48
C ILE A 120 3.68 12.16 -1.88
N ASN A 121 2.63 12.98 -2.01
CA ASN A 121 2.16 13.50 -3.27
C ASN A 121 3.19 14.44 -3.92
N ALA A 122 3.86 15.29 -3.12
CA ALA A 122 4.92 16.18 -3.59
C ALA A 122 6.16 15.41 -4.08
N VAL A 123 6.54 14.32 -3.41
CA VAL A 123 7.65 13.47 -3.87
C VAL A 123 7.27 12.73 -5.15
N GLU A 124 6.04 12.22 -5.25
CA GLU A 124 5.53 11.59 -6.48
C GLU A 124 5.54 12.57 -7.67
N GLN A 125 5.11 13.81 -7.44
CA GLN A 125 5.17 14.88 -8.44
C GLN A 125 6.61 15.12 -8.90
N TYR A 126 7.53 15.34 -7.95
CA TYR A 126 8.93 15.61 -8.25
C TYR A 126 9.58 14.50 -9.06
N VAL A 127 9.37 13.24 -8.67
CA VAL A 127 9.95 12.09 -9.40
C VAL A 127 9.33 11.97 -10.79
N GLY A 128 8.03 12.17 -10.92
CA GLY A 128 7.35 12.14 -12.22
C GLY A 128 7.82 13.25 -13.17
N ASP A 129 8.01 14.46 -12.67
CA ASP A 129 8.50 15.60 -13.44
C ASP A 129 9.96 15.39 -13.85
N TRP A 130 10.81 14.95 -12.91
CA TRP A 130 12.20 14.62 -13.20
C TRP A 130 12.30 13.55 -14.29
N ALA A 131 11.44 12.53 -14.26
CA ALA A 131 11.40 11.48 -15.28
C ALA A 131 11.05 12.03 -16.67
N ILE A 132 10.12 12.98 -16.76
CA ILE A 132 9.77 13.65 -18.02
C ILE A 132 10.95 14.48 -18.53
N ASP A 133 11.55 15.30 -17.67
CA ASP A 133 12.68 16.18 -18.02
C ASP A 133 13.92 15.40 -18.50
N ASN A 134 14.10 14.17 -17.98
CA ASN A 134 15.20 13.28 -18.36
C ASN A 134 14.80 12.26 -19.45
N GLY A 135 13.59 12.35 -20.02
CA GLY A 135 13.16 11.51 -21.12
C GLY A 135 12.99 10.03 -20.78
N LEU A 136 12.70 9.70 -19.52
CA LEU A 136 12.44 8.32 -19.11
C LEU A 136 11.16 7.80 -19.78
N THR A 137 11.20 6.52 -20.15
CA THR A 137 10.08 5.82 -20.76
C THR A 137 9.54 4.75 -19.83
N LEU A 138 8.27 4.37 -20.02
CA LEU A 138 7.68 3.24 -19.30
C LEU A 138 8.39 1.92 -19.69
N PRO A 139 8.42 0.92 -18.77
CA PRO A 139 9.04 -0.38 -19.04
C PRO A 139 8.48 -1.06 -20.29
N THR A 140 9.38 -1.49 -21.17
CA THR A 140 9.05 -2.28 -22.35
C THR A 140 8.93 -3.77 -22.01
N PRO A 141 8.12 -4.56 -22.75
CA PRO A 141 8.05 -5.99 -22.52
C PRO A 141 9.33 -6.70 -22.96
N GLU A 142 9.64 -7.80 -22.30
CA GLU A 142 10.78 -8.67 -22.64
C GLU A 142 10.54 -9.48 -23.91
N ALA A 143 9.28 -9.84 -24.19
CA ALA A 143 8.90 -10.65 -25.35
C ALA A 143 7.53 -10.24 -25.89
N GLU A 144 7.36 -10.34 -27.21
CA GLU A 144 6.06 -10.20 -27.86
C GLU A 144 5.28 -11.51 -27.77
N THR A 145 4.01 -11.40 -27.38
CA THR A 145 3.10 -12.55 -27.25
C THR A 145 2.36 -12.88 -28.55
N GLY A 146 2.42 -12.00 -29.55
CA GLY A 146 1.65 -12.10 -30.79
C GLY A 146 0.15 -11.80 -30.65
N LYS A 147 -0.35 -11.51 -29.44
CA LYS A 147 -1.76 -11.16 -29.20
C LYS A 147 -1.98 -9.66 -29.39
N THR A 148 -3.16 -9.29 -29.90
CA THR A 148 -3.59 -7.91 -30.11
C THR A 148 -4.75 -7.55 -29.18
N VAL A 149 -4.75 -6.33 -28.66
CA VAL A 149 -5.77 -5.78 -27.76
C VAL A 149 -6.23 -4.42 -28.28
N ALA A 150 -7.53 -4.23 -28.42
CA ALA A 150 -8.14 -2.94 -28.70
C ALA A 150 -8.60 -2.28 -27.40
N VAL A 151 -8.25 -1.01 -27.20
CA VAL A 151 -8.70 -0.19 -26.06
C VAL A 151 -9.53 0.97 -26.60
N ILE A 152 -10.78 1.07 -26.15
CA ILE A 152 -11.69 2.15 -26.54
C ILE A 152 -11.66 3.24 -25.46
N GLY A 153 -11.26 4.45 -25.84
CA GLY A 153 -11.06 5.61 -24.98
C GLY A 153 -9.59 5.84 -24.62
N GLY A 154 -9.08 7.03 -24.91
CA GLY A 154 -7.72 7.50 -24.64
C GLY A 154 -7.61 8.34 -23.37
N GLY A 155 -8.51 8.15 -22.41
CA GLY A 155 -8.44 8.74 -21.07
C GLY A 155 -7.47 8.02 -20.12
N PRO A 156 -7.42 8.42 -18.83
CA PRO A 156 -6.51 7.82 -17.85
C PRO A 156 -6.64 6.31 -17.75
N ALA A 157 -7.87 5.79 -17.70
CA ALA A 157 -8.11 4.35 -17.61
C ALA A 157 -7.63 3.60 -18.86
N GLY A 158 -7.91 4.12 -20.05
CA GLY A 158 -7.50 3.48 -21.31
C GLY A 158 -6.00 3.52 -21.54
N LEU A 159 -5.36 4.66 -21.23
CA LEU A 159 -3.91 4.80 -21.29
C LEU A 159 -3.21 3.88 -20.26
N ALA A 160 -3.73 3.78 -19.03
CA ALA A 160 -3.20 2.85 -18.04
C ALA A 160 -3.35 1.39 -18.48
N ALA A 161 -4.52 1.01 -18.98
CA ALA A 161 -4.76 -0.32 -19.51
C ALA A 161 -3.79 -0.63 -20.66
N ALA A 162 -3.60 0.31 -21.59
CA ALA A 162 -2.66 0.16 -22.69
C ALA A 162 -1.22 -0.02 -22.20
N ALA A 163 -0.76 0.78 -21.23
CA ALA A 163 0.58 0.67 -20.65
C ALA A 163 0.81 -0.72 -20.01
N PHE A 164 -0.11 -1.20 -19.17
CA PHE A 164 0.05 -2.49 -18.50
C PHE A 164 -0.10 -3.68 -19.45
N VAL A 165 -1.00 -3.61 -20.43
CA VAL A 165 -1.16 -4.64 -21.46
C VAL A 165 0.07 -4.68 -22.37
N ARG A 166 0.63 -3.52 -22.73
CA ARG A 166 1.86 -3.42 -23.50
C ARG A 166 3.05 -4.01 -22.73
N ARG A 167 3.17 -3.72 -21.43
CA ARG A 167 4.21 -4.29 -20.55
C ARG A 167 4.17 -5.82 -20.50
N LYS A 168 3.00 -6.43 -20.72
CA LYS A 168 2.84 -7.89 -20.82
C LYS A 168 3.17 -8.47 -22.21
N GLY A 169 3.62 -7.65 -23.17
CA GLY A 169 4.02 -8.11 -24.50
C GLY A 169 2.87 -8.24 -25.49
N HIS A 170 1.72 -7.62 -25.22
CA HIS A 170 0.62 -7.56 -26.18
C HIS A 170 0.75 -6.31 -27.06
N ALA A 171 0.35 -6.43 -28.33
CA ALA A 171 0.19 -5.27 -29.21
C ALA A 171 -1.12 -4.56 -28.85
N VAL A 172 -1.10 -3.24 -28.68
CA VAL A 172 -2.26 -2.46 -28.26
C VAL A 172 -2.59 -1.41 -29.31
N THR A 173 -3.88 -1.33 -29.68
CA THR A 173 -4.41 -0.21 -30.48
C THR A 173 -5.42 0.56 -29.64
N LEU A 174 -5.17 1.85 -29.45
CA LEU A 174 -6.06 2.78 -28.77
C LEU A 174 -6.97 3.49 -29.78
N PHE A 175 -8.26 3.51 -29.51
CA PHE A 175 -9.25 4.23 -30.30
C PHE A 175 -9.81 5.38 -29.45
N GLU A 176 -9.64 6.60 -29.92
CA GLU A 176 -10.10 7.83 -29.25
C GLU A 176 -10.97 8.62 -30.22
N ALA A 177 -12.06 9.20 -29.70
CA ALA A 177 -12.98 10.03 -30.46
C ALA A 177 -12.47 11.47 -30.60
N HIS A 178 -11.69 11.96 -29.62
CA HIS A 178 -11.06 13.27 -29.63
C HIS A 178 -9.80 13.32 -30.51
N ASP A 179 -9.36 14.54 -30.84
CA ASP A 179 -8.16 14.84 -31.62
C ASP A 179 -6.86 14.43 -30.91
N ARG A 180 -6.89 14.35 -29.57
CA ARG A 180 -5.73 14.08 -28.72
C ARG A 180 -6.08 13.15 -27.57
N LEU A 181 -5.10 12.35 -27.16
CA LEU A 181 -5.19 11.49 -25.98
C LEU A 181 -5.13 12.30 -24.68
N GLY A 182 -5.69 11.73 -23.62
CA GLY A 182 -5.63 12.25 -22.25
C GLY A 182 -6.99 12.28 -21.54
N GLY A 183 -8.10 12.27 -22.30
CA GLY A 183 -9.45 12.34 -21.73
C GLY A 183 -9.58 13.49 -20.72
N MET A 184 -10.13 13.20 -19.53
CA MET A 184 -10.30 14.21 -18.47
C MET A 184 -8.99 14.88 -18.02
N MET A 185 -7.84 14.19 -18.09
CA MET A 185 -6.55 14.79 -17.73
C MET A 185 -6.13 15.92 -18.69
N ARG A 186 -6.68 15.92 -19.92
CA ARG A 186 -6.38 16.93 -20.94
C ARG A 186 -7.53 17.92 -21.15
N PHE A 187 -8.76 17.43 -21.17
CA PHE A 187 -9.93 18.23 -21.56
C PHE A 187 -10.80 18.66 -20.38
N GLY A 188 -10.63 18.03 -19.21
CA GLY A 188 -11.47 18.28 -18.03
C GLY A 188 -10.79 19.11 -16.96
N ILE A 189 -9.60 18.69 -16.54
CA ILE A 189 -8.85 19.34 -15.44
C ILE A 189 -8.18 20.61 -15.98
N PRO A 190 -8.44 21.79 -15.38
CA PRO A 190 -7.76 23.03 -15.76
C PRO A 190 -6.25 22.96 -15.49
N GLY A 191 -5.47 23.70 -16.28
CA GLY A 191 -4.00 23.67 -16.20
C GLY A 191 -3.36 24.72 -15.27
N TYR A 192 -4.13 25.36 -14.39
CA TYR A 192 -3.64 26.38 -13.45
C TYR A 192 -3.26 25.79 -12.09
#